data_AF-A0A9P3ZLX1-F1
#
_entry.id   AF-A0A9P3ZLX1-F1
#
_cell.length_a   1.000
_cell.length_b   1.000
_cell.length_c   1.000
_cell.angle_alpha   90.00
_cell.angle_beta   90.00
_cell.angle_gamma   90.00
#
_symmetry.space_group_name_H-M   'P 1'
#
loop_
_entity.id
_entity.type
_entity.pdbx_description
1 polymer ?
#
loop_
_entity_poly.entity_id
_entity_poly.type
_entity_poly.pdbx_seq_one_letter_code
_entity_poly.pdbx_strand_id
1 'polypeptide(L)'
;MKELINFLTDWGDISVGVVFVLIPFSAFVALFHHVILGGIYGWDYKPKWLLFVLEPTLVCFLGVIKPGFGLCALVLLFVLTFVLAIVGLIIMPLVRRLRKVKAEYRKTGKKVSVFTAGKVTGTYISGIIGMLVIMFIMEVSLPLIFLVVFIILPLFALKNPGGDRHFMRLQAILPTSPIRSVAMGLAEVEGIVVPGGKLIAPIGDTECIAYEYEIEDIDHDSEGRTSYTTVHSENKCNAFSIQDETGILDVTPEKLNLLCLPINKRYQKEGKRYTQRLLLPGDKVLLIGMADTRGGKTVFRYEETKKVYTLMPSQTLNKYNRAKPLINSLICYTSVLGIIASLILLCHIEYSDGELQINLPFGNKGISSGQYGYILPSNQEKTIIFKHQ
;
A
#
# COMPACT_ATOMS: atom_id res chain seq x y z
N MET A 1 -23.46 19.27 11.12
CA MET A 1 -22.23 18.88 11.87
C MET A 1 -22.09 19.71 13.15
N LYS A 2 -22.07 21.05 13.09
CA LYS A 2 -22.21 21.92 14.28
C LYS A 2 -23.46 21.59 15.11
N GLU A 3 -24.60 21.34 14.47
CA GLU A 3 -25.83 20.91 15.18
C GLU A 3 -25.75 19.52 15.82
N LEU A 4 -25.06 18.55 15.20
CA LEU A 4 -24.88 17.21 15.78
C LEU A 4 -23.93 17.26 16.99
N ILE A 5 -22.86 18.04 16.88
CA ILE A 5 -21.90 18.28 17.96
C ILE A 5 -22.61 19.04 19.09
N ASN A 6 -23.34 20.11 18.78
CA ASN A 6 -24.13 20.83 19.78
C ASN A 6 -25.18 19.90 20.42
N PHE A 7 -25.89 19.07 19.65
CA PHE A 7 -26.82 18.07 20.20
C PHE A 7 -26.15 17.05 21.12
N LEU A 8 -24.91 16.64 20.85
CA LEU A 8 -24.13 15.74 21.71
C LEU A 8 -23.51 16.46 22.93
N THR A 9 -23.32 17.78 22.86
CA THR A 9 -22.62 18.58 23.88
C THR A 9 -23.58 19.39 24.77
N ASP A 10 -24.81 19.63 24.32
CA ASP A 10 -25.88 20.40 25.00
C ASP A 10 -26.75 19.54 25.93
N TRP A 11 -26.20 18.41 26.38
CA TRP A 11 -26.75 17.69 27.52
C TRP A 11 -26.24 18.42 28.76
N GLY A 12 -27.02 19.38 29.25
CA GLY A 12 -26.70 20.23 30.40
C GLY A 12 -26.14 19.46 31.61
N ASP A 13 -25.37 20.17 32.45
CA ASP A 13 -24.64 19.69 33.64
C ASP A 13 -24.77 18.19 33.86
N ILE A 14 -23.95 17.43 33.12
CA ILE A 14 -23.94 15.98 33.22
C ILE A 14 -23.57 15.63 34.66
N SER A 15 -24.59 15.31 35.44
CA SER A 15 -24.43 14.91 36.83
C SER A 15 -23.46 13.75 36.90
N VAL A 16 -22.67 13.68 37.98
CA VAL A 16 -21.74 12.58 38.26
C VAL A 16 -22.41 11.21 38.06
N GLY A 17 -23.74 11.12 38.28
CA GLY A 17 -24.56 9.94 38.04
C GLY A 17 -24.52 9.41 36.60
N VAL A 18 -24.43 10.26 35.57
CA VAL A 18 -24.35 9.79 34.18
C VAL A 18 -23.01 9.14 33.89
N VAL A 19 -21.91 9.69 34.41
CA VAL A 19 -20.58 9.05 34.29
C VAL A 19 -20.57 7.67 34.93
N PHE A 20 -21.23 7.51 36.09
CA PHE A 20 -21.43 6.20 36.72
C PHE A 20 -22.22 5.21 35.86
N VAL A 21 -23.18 5.68 35.05
CA VAL A 21 -23.93 4.84 34.10
C VAL A 21 -23.09 4.48 32.86
N LEU A 22 -22.21 5.37 32.40
CA LEU A 22 -21.37 5.13 31.22
C LEU A 22 -20.26 4.08 31.47
N ILE A 23 -19.77 3.96 32.70
CA ILE A 23 -18.74 2.99 33.10
C ILE A 23 -19.15 1.53 32.77
N PRO A 24 -20.29 0.98 33.24
CA PRO A 24 -20.68 -0.39 32.91
C PRO A 24 -20.96 -0.57 31.41
N PHE A 25 -21.48 0.45 30.71
CA PHE A 25 -21.69 0.40 29.26
C PHE A 25 -20.37 0.32 28.49
N SER A 26 -19.36 1.08 28.88
CA SER A 26 -18.03 1.01 28.28
C SER A 26 -17.34 -0.33 28.54
N ALA A 27 -17.53 -0.93 29.72
CA ALA A 27 -17.03 -2.27 30.01
C ALA A 27 -17.71 -3.34 29.15
N PHE A 28 -18.99 -3.15 28.81
CA PHE A 28 -19.71 -4.02 27.87
C PHE A 28 -19.17 -3.86 26.44
N VAL A 29 -18.84 -2.64 26.00
CA VAL A 29 -18.18 -2.41 24.70
C VAL A 29 -16.80 -3.08 24.65
N ALA A 30 -16.01 -2.97 25.72
CA ALA A 30 -14.71 -3.62 25.86
C ALA A 30 -14.78 -5.15 25.73
N LEU A 31 -15.90 -5.77 26.12
CA LEU A 31 -16.14 -7.20 25.91
C LEU A 31 -16.12 -7.55 24.41
N PHE A 32 -16.79 -6.75 23.58
CA PHE A 32 -16.80 -6.96 22.13
C PHE A 32 -15.41 -6.76 21.55
N HIS A 33 -14.67 -5.74 21.97
CA HIS A 33 -13.29 -5.54 21.52
C HIS A 33 -12.39 -6.71 21.93
N HIS A 34 -12.53 -7.24 23.15
CA HIS A 34 -11.79 -8.44 23.58
C HIS A 34 -12.10 -9.65 22.70
N VAL A 35 -13.39 -9.93 22.46
CA VAL A 35 -13.84 -11.06 21.63
C VAL A 35 -13.38 -10.90 20.19
N ILE A 36 -13.48 -9.70 19.61
CA ILE A 36 -13.07 -9.42 18.23
C ILE A 36 -11.55 -9.54 18.09
N LEU A 37 -10.78 -8.92 18.97
CA LEU A 37 -9.32 -8.92 18.89
C LEU A 37 -8.74 -10.32 19.19
N GLY A 38 -9.28 -11.03 20.17
CA GLY A 38 -8.88 -12.40 20.50
C GLY A 38 -9.33 -13.41 19.45
N GLY A 39 -10.60 -13.38 19.06
CA GLY A 39 -11.21 -14.37 18.17
C GLY A 39 -10.87 -14.18 16.70
N ILE A 40 -11.01 -12.95 16.18
CA ILE A 40 -10.78 -12.67 14.75
C ILE A 40 -9.30 -12.42 14.52
N TYR A 41 -8.70 -11.47 15.23
CA TYR A 41 -7.33 -11.05 14.98
C TYR A 41 -6.26 -11.96 15.62
N GLY A 42 -6.65 -12.84 16.55
CA GLY A 42 -5.73 -13.77 17.23
C GLY A 42 -4.71 -13.04 18.10
N TRP A 43 -5.07 -11.88 18.64
CA TRP A 43 -4.21 -11.08 19.49
C TRP A 43 -4.30 -11.58 20.93
N ASP A 44 -3.22 -12.20 21.41
CA ASP A 44 -3.13 -12.69 22.79
C ASP A 44 -2.37 -11.66 23.65
N TYR A 45 -3.08 -10.63 24.11
CA TYR A 45 -2.53 -9.63 25.02
C TYR A 45 -2.72 -10.07 26.49
N LYS A 46 -1.72 -9.76 27.31
CA LYS A 46 -1.72 -10.03 28.75
C LYS A 46 -1.50 -8.71 29.49
N PRO A 47 -2.30 -8.39 30.52
CA PRO A 47 -3.41 -9.18 31.08
C PRO A 47 -4.70 -9.13 30.24
N LYS A 48 -5.54 -10.18 30.30
CA LYS A 48 -6.80 -10.24 29.54
C LYS A 48 -7.83 -9.19 29.97
N TRP A 49 -7.74 -8.72 31.21
CA TRP A 49 -8.62 -7.68 31.77
C TRP A 49 -8.23 -6.25 31.32
N LEU A 50 -7.16 -6.08 30.55
CA LEU A 50 -6.62 -4.75 30.18
C LEU A 50 -7.69 -3.82 29.59
N LEU A 51 -8.44 -4.27 28.58
CA LEU A 51 -9.46 -3.43 27.92
C LEU A 51 -10.63 -3.07 28.85
N PHE A 52 -11.01 -4.00 29.73
CA PHE A 52 -12.08 -3.82 30.70
C PHE A 52 -11.75 -2.78 31.78
N VAL A 53 -10.48 -2.41 31.92
CA VAL A 53 -10.05 -1.30 32.77
C VAL A 53 -9.77 -0.06 31.93
N LEU A 54 -9.09 -0.22 30.80
CA LEU A 54 -8.66 0.88 29.95
C LEU A 54 -9.82 1.67 29.31
N GLU A 55 -10.83 0.99 28.79
CA GLU A 55 -11.94 1.68 28.12
C GLU A 55 -12.86 2.42 29.11
N PRO A 56 -13.25 1.83 30.26
CA PRO A 56 -14.01 2.57 31.26
C PRO A 56 -13.23 3.71 31.92
N THR A 57 -11.92 3.54 32.12
CA THR A 57 -11.07 4.64 32.62
C THR A 57 -10.97 5.77 31.61
N LEU A 58 -10.88 5.48 30.31
CA LEU A 58 -10.91 6.49 29.24
C LEU A 58 -12.23 7.28 29.23
N VAL A 59 -13.37 6.58 29.26
CA VAL A 59 -14.70 7.19 29.26
C VAL A 59 -14.91 8.06 30.52
N CYS A 60 -14.48 7.55 31.67
CA CYS A 60 -14.55 8.28 32.94
C CYS A 60 -13.64 9.52 32.93
N PHE A 61 -12.38 9.36 32.53
CA PHE A 61 -11.40 10.45 32.46
C PHE A 61 -11.86 11.58 31.53
N LEU A 62 -12.37 11.25 30.34
CA LEU A 62 -12.90 12.22 29.40
C LEU A 62 -14.17 12.90 29.92
N GLY A 63 -15.05 12.15 30.59
CA GLY A 63 -16.24 12.70 31.25
C GLY A 63 -15.91 13.67 32.39
N VAL A 64 -14.77 13.51 33.07
CA VAL A 64 -14.29 14.42 34.12
C VAL A 64 -13.65 15.68 33.52
N ILE A 65 -12.98 15.58 32.38
CA ILE A 65 -12.34 16.74 31.71
C ILE A 65 -13.38 17.74 31.22
N LYS A 66 -14.42 17.25 30.53
CA LYS A 66 -15.51 18.08 30.02
C LYS A 66 -16.85 17.33 30.07
N PRO A 67 -17.94 17.99 30.51
CA PRO A 67 -19.27 17.42 30.37
C PRO A 67 -19.56 17.13 28.88
N GLY A 68 -20.09 15.95 28.59
CA GLY A 68 -20.43 15.45 27.24
C GLY A 68 -19.38 14.51 26.63
N PHE A 69 -18.11 14.66 26.99
CA PHE A 69 -17.00 13.95 26.32
C PHE A 69 -16.98 12.45 26.62
N GLY A 70 -17.44 12.03 27.80
CA GLY A 70 -17.58 10.61 28.13
C GLY A 70 -18.60 9.89 27.24
N LEU A 71 -19.70 10.55 26.90
CA LEU A 71 -20.74 9.98 26.03
C LEU A 71 -20.25 9.90 24.58
N CYS A 72 -19.58 10.95 24.09
CA CYS A 72 -18.90 10.92 22.78
C CYS A 72 -17.87 9.78 22.70
N ALA A 73 -17.06 9.59 23.74
CA ALA A 73 -16.09 8.51 23.82
C ALA A 73 -16.76 7.12 23.76
N LEU A 74 -17.88 6.93 24.47
CA LEU A 74 -18.64 5.67 24.44
C LEU A 74 -19.19 5.38 23.04
N VAL A 75 -19.81 6.38 22.39
CA VAL A 75 -20.34 6.24 21.02
C VAL A 75 -19.21 5.89 20.04
N LEU A 76 -18.03 6.47 20.22
CA LEU A 76 -16.88 6.18 19.39
C LEU A 76 -16.31 4.78 19.58
N LEU A 77 -16.17 4.34 20.82
CA LEU A 77 -15.78 2.97 21.12
C LEU A 77 -16.80 1.99 20.52
N PHE A 78 -18.08 2.31 20.59
CA PHE A 78 -19.13 1.51 19.97
C PHE A 78 -18.98 1.46 18.45
N VAL A 79 -18.79 2.58 17.75
CA VAL A 79 -18.54 2.58 16.29
C VAL A 79 -17.28 1.80 15.93
N LEU A 80 -16.23 1.90 16.74
CA LEU A 80 -14.98 1.17 16.56
C LEU A 80 -15.19 -0.36 16.60
N THR A 81 -16.17 -0.87 17.37
CA THR A 81 -16.51 -2.30 17.36
C THR A 81 -16.91 -2.77 15.96
N PHE A 82 -17.76 -2.02 15.26
CA PHE A 82 -18.20 -2.35 13.91
C PHE A 82 -17.08 -2.24 12.90
N VAL A 83 -16.23 -1.21 13.01
CA VAL A 83 -15.07 -1.06 12.13
C VAL A 83 -14.10 -2.24 12.30
N LEU A 84 -13.76 -2.60 13.54
CA LEU A 84 -12.88 -3.76 13.80
C LEU A 84 -13.52 -5.08 13.36
N ALA A 85 -14.82 -5.25 13.53
CA ALA A 85 -15.53 -6.44 13.05
C ALA A 85 -15.49 -6.53 11.52
N ILE A 86 -15.85 -5.45 10.80
CA ILE A 86 -15.89 -5.41 9.32
C ILE A 86 -14.49 -5.58 8.74
N VAL A 87 -13.50 -4.84 9.25
CA VAL A 87 -12.10 -4.95 8.81
C VAL A 87 -11.57 -6.35 9.11
N GLY A 88 -11.91 -6.91 10.26
CA GLY A 88 -11.49 -8.25 10.67
C GLY A 88 -12.08 -9.32 9.75
N LEU A 89 -13.37 -9.22 9.43
CA LEU A 89 -14.05 -10.13 8.52
C LEU A 89 -13.53 -10.04 7.07
N ILE A 90 -13.15 -8.85 6.59
CA ILE A 90 -12.66 -8.68 5.21
C ILE A 90 -11.17 -9.01 5.08
N ILE A 91 -10.32 -8.50 5.98
CA ILE A 91 -8.86 -8.57 5.84
C ILE A 91 -8.27 -9.84 6.45
N MET A 92 -8.83 -10.32 7.56
CA MET A 92 -8.22 -11.45 8.28
C MET A 92 -8.30 -12.79 7.53
N PRO A 93 -9.33 -13.11 6.73
CA PRO A 93 -9.32 -14.29 5.86
C PRO A 93 -8.14 -14.26 4.87
N LEU A 94 -7.87 -13.10 4.27
CA LEU A 94 -6.73 -12.89 3.37
C LEU A 94 -5.40 -13.12 4.11
N VAL A 95 -5.25 -12.58 5.33
CA VAL A 95 -4.03 -12.76 6.15
C VAL A 95 -3.85 -14.21 6.60
N ARG A 96 -4.92 -14.90 7.03
CA ARG A 96 -4.88 -16.32 7.41
C ARG A 96 -4.53 -17.20 6.21
N ARG A 97 -5.03 -16.88 5.01
CA ARG A 97 -4.70 -17.54 3.74
C ARG A 97 -3.22 -17.39 3.40
N LEU A 98 -2.67 -16.18 3.51
CA LEU A 98 -1.23 -15.94 3.36
C LEU A 98 -0.38 -16.73 4.36
N ARG A 99 -0.84 -16.88 5.62
CA ARG A 99 -0.15 -17.71 6.63
C ARG A 99 -0.19 -19.21 6.30
N LYS A 100 -1.31 -19.73 5.78
CA LYS A 100 -1.42 -21.14 5.34
C LYS A 100 -0.49 -21.43 4.17
N VAL A 101 -0.52 -20.57 3.14
CA VAL A 101 0.44 -20.62 2.02
C VAL A 101 1.87 -20.60 2.55
N LYS A 102 2.21 -19.70 3.48
CA LYS A 102 3.54 -19.67 4.11
C LYS A 102 3.91 -20.97 4.84
N ALA A 103 2.98 -21.63 5.55
CA ALA A 103 3.24 -22.86 6.29
C ALA A 103 3.48 -24.06 5.36
N GLU A 104 2.77 -24.10 4.23
CA GLU A 104 2.91 -25.12 3.20
C GLU A 104 4.21 -24.97 2.40
N TYR A 105 4.59 -23.73 2.06
CA TYR A 105 5.87 -23.41 1.41
C TYR A 105 7.10 -23.63 2.32
N ARG A 106 6.92 -23.58 3.65
CA ARG A 106 7.99 -23.88 4.62
C ARG A 106 8.33 -25.37 4.68
N LYS A 107 7.38 -26.25 4.33
CA LYS A 107 7.61 -27.70 4.24
C LYS A 107 8.39 -28.11 2.98
N THR A 108 8.38 -27.29 1.93
CA THR A 108 9.06 -27.53 0.64
C THR A 108 10.48 -26.95 0.56
N GLY A 109 11.08 -26.51 1.68
CA GLY A 109 12.53 -26.25 1.78
C GLY A 109 13.09 -25.02 1.05
N LYS A 110 12.28 -24.25 0.30
CA LYS A 110 12.74 -23.02 -0.38
C LYS A 110 12.65 -21.80 0.55
N LYS A 111 13.80 -21.18 0.85
CA LYS A 111 13.88 -19.88 1.53
C LYS A 111 13.41 -18.77 0.60
N VAL A 112 12.18 -18.30 0.79
CA VAL A 112 11.65 -17.13 0.08
C VAL A 112 12.01 -15.86 0.87
N SER A 113 12.73 -14.94 0.22
CA SER A 113 13.10 -13.61 0.73
C SER A 113 11.98 -12.57 0.55
N VAL A 114 10.75 -12.99 0.27
CA VAL A 114 9.56 -12.12 0.19
C VAL A 114 9.14 -11.73 1.61
N PHE A 115 10.00 -10.86 2.13
CA PHE A 115 9.81 -9.69 2.95
C PHE A 115 8.44 -9.63 3.63
N THR A 116 8.49 -9.60 4.96
CA THR A 116 8.07 -8.51 5.88
C THR A 116 6.86 -7.63 5.51
N ALA A 117 6.48 -7.47 4.24
CA ALA A 117 5.32 -6.76 3.73
C ALA A 117 4.03 -7.10 4.48
N GLY A 118 3.66 -8.37 4.67
CA GLY A 118 2.41 -8.70 5.39
C GLY A 118 2.40 -8.37 6.90
N LYS A 119 3.59 -8.27 7.53
CA LYS A 119 3.73 -7.88 8.94
C LYS A 119 3.81 -6.35 9.08
N VAL A 120 4.40 -5.70 8.09
CA VAL A 120 4.56 -4.24 7.93
C VAL A 120 3.22 -3.63 7.51
N THR A 121 2.65 -3.94 6.35
CA THR A 121 1.39 -3.35 5.88
C THR A 121 0.24 -3.54 6.88
N GLY A 122 0.14 -4.68 7.56
CA GLY A 122 -0.86 -4.89 8.62
C GLY A 122 -0.66 -4.00 9.86
N THR A 123 0.59 -3.78 10.29
CA THR A 123 0.91 -2.91 11.45
C THR A 123 0.85 -1.42 11.11
N TYR A 124 1.16 -1.03 9.88
CA TYR A 124 1.05 0.37 9.44
C TYR A 124 -0.39 0.75 9.09
N ILE A 125 -1.20 -0.14 8.50
CA ILE A 125 -2.64 0.12 8.28
C ILE A 125 -3.37 0.22 9.63
N SER A 126 -3.07 -0.66 10.60
CA SER A 126 -3.61 -0.52 11.96
C SER A 126 -3.12 0.75 12.65
N GLY A 127 -1.89 1.19 12.37
CA GLY A 127 -1.35 2.45 12.87
C GLY A 127 -2.05 3.68 12.27
N ILE A 128 -2.35 3.68 10.96
CA ILE A 128 -3.08 4.77 10.30
C ILE A 128 -4.53 4.82 10.79
N ILE A 129 -5.20 3.68 10.90
CA ILE A 129 -6.57 3.61 11.46
C ILE A 129 -6.55 4.07 12.92
N GLY A 130 -5.58 3.62 13.72
CA GLY A 130 -5.41 4.06 15.10
C GLY A 130 -5.16 5.56 15.21
N MET A 131 -4.35 6.14 14.32
CA MET A 131 -4.05 7.57 14.31
C MET A 131 -5.26 8.41 13.87
N LEU A 132 -6.02 7.94 12.87
CA LEU A 132 -7.29 8.56 12.44
C LEU A 132 -8.35 8.51 13.54
N VAL A 133 -8.45 7.41 14.27
CA VAL A 133 -9.35 7.24 15.42
C VAL A 133 -8.92 8.15 16.58
N ILE A 134 -7.62 8.23 16.88
CA ILE A 134 -7.07 9.15 17.90
C ILE A 134 -7.33 10.61 17.50
N MET A 135 -7.10 11.00 16.25
CA MET A 135 -7.39 12.35 15.76
C MET A 135 -8.89 12.67 15.85
N PHE A 136 -9.76 11.70 15.54
CA PHE A 136 -11.20 11.87 15.66
C PHE A 136 -11.66 11.99 17.13
N ILE A 137 -11.07 11.19 18.04
CA ILE A 137 -11.31 11.28 19.49
C ILE A 137 -10.84 12.63 20.06
N MET A 138 -9.77 13.20 19.50
CA MET A 138 -9.21 14.50 19.90
C MET A 138 -9.97 15.71 19.30
N GLU A 139 -11.16 15.51 18.72
CA GLU A 139 -11.97 16.57 18.08
C GLU A 139 -11.19 17.35 17.01
N VAL A 140 -10.24 16.69 16.35
CA VAL A 140 -9.46 17.29 15.28
C VAL A 140 -10.37 17.49 14.07
N SER A 141 -10.42 18.70 13.54
CA SER A 141 -11.24 19.04 12.39
C SER A 141 -11.02 18.07 11.21
N LEU A 142 -12.11 17.60 10.59
CA LEU A 142 -12.08 16.73 9.39
C LEU A 142 -11.10 17.17 8.29
N PRO A 143 -10.91 18.48 8.01
CA PRO A 143 -9.94 18.87 6.98
C PRO A 143 -8.49 18.61 7.39
N LEU A 144 -8.16 18.56 8.68
CA LEU A 144 -6.82 18.19 9.15
C LEU A 144 -6.55 16.70 8.96
N ILE A 145 -7.57 15.85 9.09
CA ILE A 145 -7.51 14.43 8.72
C ILE A 145 -7.23 14.27 7.22
N PHE A 146 -7.99 14.97 6.36
CA PHE A 146 -7.75 14.93 4.91
C PHE A 146 -6.35 15.41 4.54
N LEU A 147 -5.88 16.50 5.16
CA LEU A 147 -4.53 17.03 4.96
C LEU A 147 -3.46 15.97 5.26
N VAL A 148 -3.56 15.29 6.41
CA VAL A 148 -2.63 14.24 6.79
C VAL A 148 -2.69 13.05 5.83
N VAL A 149 -3.88 12.63 5.43
CA VAL A 149 -4.05 11.51 4.46
C VAL A 149 -3.42 11.84 3.12
N PHE A 150 -3.65 13.03 2.57
CA PHE A 150 -3.08 13.44 1.28
C PHE A 150 -1.55 13.71 1.34
N ILE A 151 -0.98 13.92 2.52
CA ILE A 151 0.47 13.93 2.73
C ILE A 151 1.05 12.51 2.79
N ILE A 152 0.38 11.59 3.49
CA ILE A 152 0.88 10.22 3.70
C ILE A 152 0.69 9.32 2.46
N LEU A 153 -0.42 9.48 1.74
CA LEU A 153 -0.78 8.67 0.57
C LEU A 153 0.32 8.63 -0.51
N PRO A 154 0.87 9.76 -1.01
CA PRO A 154 1.91 9.74 -2.04
C PRO A 154 3.22 9.12 -1.52
N LEU A 155 3.57 9.35 -0.25
CA LEU A 155 4.76 8.75 0.37
C LEU A 155 4.69 7.22 0.37
N PHE A 156 3.48 6.66 0.49
CA PHE A 156 3.26 5.22 0.45
C PHE A 156 3.17 4.70 -0.99
N ALA A 157 2.34 5.32 -1.83
CA ALA A 157 2.07 4.85 -3.19
C ALA A 157 3.29 4.94 -4.12
N LEU A 158 4.16 5.94 -3.91
CA LEU A 158 5.39 6.11 -4.69
C LEU A 158 6.54 5.21 -4.21
N LYS A 159 6.49 4.73 -2.95
CA LYS A 159 7.55 3.90 -2.35
C LYS A 159 7.44 2.42 -2.69
N ASN A 160 6.29 1.96 -3.22
CA ASN A 160 6.05 0.58 -3.65
C ASN A 160 6.18 0.41 -5.18
N PRO A 161 7.40 0.19 -5.71
CA PRO A 161 7.54 -0.37 -7.04
C PRO A 161 7.16 -1.85 -6.96
N GLY A 162 6.07 -2.25 -7.63
CA GLY A 162 5.80 -3.67 -7.89
C GLY A 162 6.89 -4.31 -8.76
N GLY A 163 6.97 -5.65 -8.76
CA GLY A 163 7.77 -6.49 -9.67
C GLY A 163 9.27 -6.15 -9.82
N ASP A 164 10.15 -6.98 -9.24
CA ASP A 164 11.61 -6.88 -9.24
C ASP A 164 12.18 -5.43 -9.34
N ARG A 165 12.00 -4.67 -8.24
CA ARG A 165 12.49 -3.27 -8.06
C ARG A 165 13.94 -3.08 -8.51
N HIS A 166 14.75 -4.13 -8.39
CA HIS A 166 16.15 -4.08 -8.74
C HIS A 166 16.35 -4.01 -10.26
N PHE A 167 15.68 -4.87 -11.02
CA PHE A 167 15.70 -4.83 -12.48
C PHE A 167 15.23 -3.47 -13.02
N MET A 168 14.06 -2.99 -12.56
CA MET A 168 13.50 -1.72 -13.03
C MET A 168 14.40 -0.51 -12.71
N ARG A 169 15.17 -0.57 -11.62
CA ARG A 169 16.15 0.47 -11.29
C ARG A 169 17.36 0.43 -12.21
N LEU A 170 17.88 -0.77 -12.50
CA LEU A 170 18.99 -0.94 -13.41
C LEU A 170 18.61 -0.53 -14.83
N GLN A 171 17.43 -0.92 -15.29
CA GLN A 171 16.88 -0.52 -16.60
C GLN A 171 16.75 1.01 -16.74
N ALA A 172 16.46 1.72 -15.65
CA ALA A 172 16.35 3.17 -15.67
C ALA A 172 17.71 3.92 -15.74
N ILE A 173 18.83 3.25 -15.44
CA ILE A 173 20.17 3.88 -15.38
C ILE A 173 21.16 3.34 -16.41
N LEU A 174 20.96 2.11 -16.89
CA LEU A 174 21.82 1.49 -17.87
C LEU A 174 21.42 1.94 -19.28
N PRO A 175 22.35 2.36 -20.13
CA PRO A 175 22.07 2.55 -21.54
C PRO A 175 22.01 1.20 -22.25
N THR A 176 21.02 1.04 -23.13
CA THR A 176 20.96 -0.11 -24.04
C THR A 176 22.15 -0.06 -24.99
N SER A 177 22.99 -1.10 -24.95
CA SER A 177 24.19 -1.21 -25.79
C SER A 177 23.93 -2.10 -27.00
N PRO A 178 24.52 -1.80 -28.18
CA PRO A 178 24.52 -2.74 -29.29
C PRO A 178 25.31 -4.00 -28.93
N ILE A 179 24.81 -5.17 -29.33
CA ILE A 179 25.37 -6.48 -28.98
C ILE A 179 26.84 -6.59 -29.41
N ARG A 180 27.20 -6.09 -30.60
CA ARG A 180 28.57 -6.17 -31.13
C ARG A 180 29.58 -5.39 -30.29
N SER A 181 29.14 -4.31 -29.62
CA SER A 181 30.01 -3.36 -28.93
C SER A 181 29.67 -3.22 -27.45
N VAL A 182 28.98 -4.21 -26.87
CA VAL A 182 28.66 -4.19 -25.45
C VAL A 182 29.94 -4.25 -24.61
N ALA A 183 30.08 -3.32 -23.68
CA ALA A 183 31.23 -3.29 -22.78
C ALA A 183 31.18 -4.51 -21.83
N MET A 184 32.33 -5.09 -21.55
CA MET A 184 32.44 -6.16 -20.54
C MET A 184 32.01 -5.64 -19.18
N GLY A 185 31.19 -6.40 -18.46
CA GLY A 185 30.60 -5.96 -17.21
C GLY A 185 29.07 -5.99 -17.20
N LEU A 186 28.46 -5.31 -16.23
CA LEU A 186 27.01 -5.18 -16.18
C LEU A 186 26.51 -4.35 -17.36
N ALA A 187 25.65 -4.94 -18.18
CA ALA A 187 25.15 -4.29 -19.38
C ALA A 187 23.67 -4.63 -19.65
N GLU A 188 23.05 -3.76 -20.45
CA GLU A 188 21.71 -3.93 -20.99
C GLU A 188 21.81 -4.09 -22.50
N VAL A 189 21.11 -5.07 -23.04
CA VAL A 189 20.94 -5.28 -24.48
C VAL A 189 19.48 -5.49 -24.81
N GLU A 190 19.08 -5.08 -26.01
CA GLU A 190 17.74 -5.32 -26.55
C GLU A 190 17.86 -6.01 -27.90
N GLY A 191 17.02 -7.01 -28.17
CA GLY A 191 17.01 -7.68 -29.46
C GLY A 191 15.86 -8.66 -29.62
N ILE A 192 15.89 -9.40 -30.71
CA ILE A 192 14.89 -10.38 -31.11
C ILE A 192 15.38 -11.77 -30.68
N VAL A 193 14.48 -12.55 -30.07
CA VAL A 193 14.78 -13.93 -29.67
C VAL A 193 14.96 -14.82 -30.90
N VAL A 194 16.13 -15.43 -31.01
CA VAL A 194 16.51 -16.41 -32.03
C VAL A 194 16.56 -17.80 -31.40
N PRO A 195 15.91 -18.81 -32.00
CA PRO A 195 15.84 -20.15 -31.42
C PRO A 195 17.22 -20.84 -31.43
N GLY A 196 17.70 -21.22 -30.26
CA GLY A 196 18.84 -22.15 -30.10
C GLY A 196 18.38 -23.59 -29.84
N GLY A 197 17.29 -23.75 -29.09
CA GLY A 197 16.59 -25.01 -28.86
C GLY A 197 15.08 -24.78 -28.71
N LYS A 198 14.29 -25.85 -28.81
CA LYS A 198 12.82 -25.79 -28.76
C LYS A 198 12.27 -26.52 -27.53
N LEU A 199 11.26 -25.94 -26.89
CA LEU A 199 10.43 -26.56 -25.88
C LEU A 199 9.00 -26.67 -26.39
N ILE A 200 8.29 -27.70 -25.94
CA ILE A 200 6.85 -27.82 -26.18
C ILE A 200 6.16 -27.34 -24.90
N ALA A 201 5.30 -26.33 -25.05
CA ALA A 201 4.56 -25.76 -23.93
C ALA A 201 3.51 -26.75 -23.39
N PRO A 202 3.25 -26.79 -22.07
CA PRO A 202 2.32 -27.76 -21.46
C PRO A 202 0.88 -27.68 -21.96
N ILE A 203 0.44 -26.50 -22.42
CA ILE A 203 -0.94 -26.27 -22.89
C ILE A 203 -0.96 -26.09 -24.42
N GLY A 204 -1.42 -27.15 -25.11
CA GLY A 204 -1.70 -27.15 -26.54
C GLY A 204 -0.46 -27.08 -27.42
N ASP A 205 0.59 -27.80 -27.01
CA ASP A 205 1.73 -28.22 -27.82
C ASP A 205 2.40 -27.12 -28.65
N THR A 206 2.46 -25.91 -28.11
CA THR A 206 3.04 -24.76 -28.79
C THR A 206 4.56 -24.77 -28.64
N GLU A 207 5.30 -24.74 -29.74
CA GLU A 207 6.75 -24.60 -29.72
C GLU A 207 7.15 -23.23 -29.14
N CYS A 208 8.04 -23.21 -28.15
CA CYS A 208 8.50 -22.02 -27.46
C CYS A 208 9.97 -22.14 -27.03
N ILE A 209 10.56 -21.02 -26.61
CA ILE A 209 11.93 -20.97 -26.09
C ILE A 209 11.94 -21.17 -24.57
N ALA A 210 10.96 -20.57 -23.91
CA ALA A 210 10.73 -20.70 -22.49
C ALA A 210 9.23 -20.64 -22.19
N TYR A 211 8.84 -21.26 -21.08
CA TYR A 211 7.47 -21.16 -20.58
C TYR A 211 7.46 -21.02 -19.06
N GLU A 212 6.44 -20.32 -18.57
CA GLU A 212 5.99 -20.34 -17.19
C GLU A 212 4.58 -20.91 -17.16
N TYR A 213 4.40 -21.98 -16.39
CA TYR A 213 3.14 -22.67 -16.23
C TYR A 213 2.72 -22.66 -14.77
N GLU A 214 1.50 -22.21 -14.52
CA GLU A 214 0.95 -22.05 -13.18
C GLU A 214 -0.46 -22.65 -13.12
N ILE A 215 -0.71 -23.45 -12.09
CA ILE A 215 -2.03 -23.96 -11.74
C ILE A 215 -2.40 -23.36 -10.39
N GLU A 216 -3.57 -22.74 -10.31
CA GLU A 216 -4.10 -22.12 -9.12
C GLU A 216 -5.46 -22.73 -8.77
N ASP A 217 -5.69 -23.07 -7.51
CA ASP A 217 -7.01 -23.44 -7.02
C ASP A 217 -7.89 -22.21 -6.90
N ILE A 218 -9.13 -22.34 -7.36
CA ILE A 218 -10.18 -21.34 -7.30
C ILE A 218 -11.09 -21.70 -6.13
N ASP A 219 -11.15 -20.82 -5.17
CA ASP A 219 -12.00 -20.97 -4.01
C ASP A 219 -12.97 -19.78 -3.96
N HIS A 220 -14.24 -20.10 -3.76
CA HIS A 220 -15.32 -19.14 -3.65
C HIS A 220 -15.72 -19.07 -2.18
N ASP A 221 -15.62 -17.89 -1.58
CA ASP A 221 -16.15 -17.70 -0.25
C ASP A 221 -17.70 -17.63 -0.27
N SER A 222 -18.30 -17.69 0.92
CA SER A 222 -19.76 -17.58 1.10
C SER A 222 -20.34 -16.24 0.60
N GLU A 223 -19.49 -15.25 0.30
CA GLU A 223 -19.85 -13.94 -0.25
C GLU A 223 -19.62 -13.85 -1.77
N GLY A 224 -19.25 -14.97 -2.43
CA GLY A 224 -19.01 -15.06 -3.86
C GLY A 224 -17.65 -14.52 -4.32
N ARG A 225 -16.76 -14.11 -3.41
CA ARG A 225 -15.42 -13.63 -3.77
C ARG A 225 -14.54 -14.80 -4.19
N THR A 226 -13.91 -14.63 -5.35
CA THR A 226 -13.01 -15.62 -5.93
C THR A 226 -11.59 -15.39 -5.45
N SER A 227 -10.93 -16.45 -5.03
CA SER A 227 -9.59 -16.37 -4.48
C SER A 227 -8.70 -17.47 -5.04
N TYR A 228 -7.49 -17.11 -5.47
CA TYR A 228 -6.58 -17.99 -6.19
C TYR A 228 -5.44 -18.44 -5.28
N THR A 229 -5.08 -19.73 -5.31
CA THR A 229 -3.95 -20.29 -4.58
C THR A 229 -3.09 -21.13 -5.51
N THR A 230 -1.86 -20.73 -5.78
CA THR A 230 -0.93 -21.50 -6.63
C THR A 230 -0.64 -22.87 -6.03
N VAL A 231 -1.10 -23.92 -6.69
CA VAL A 231 -0.85 -25.33 -6.31
C VAL A 231 0.30 -25.94 -7.08
N HIS A 232 0.59 -25.42 -8.29
CA HIS A 232 1.69 -25.87 -9.10
C HIS A 232 2.29 -24.69 -9.86
N SER A 233 3.62 -24.66 -9.93
CA SER A 233 4.37 -23.68 -10.71
C SER A 233 5.60 -24.37 -11.29
N GLU A 234 5.75 -24.25 -12.61
CA GLU A 234 6.85 -24.82 -13.37
C GLU A 234 7.34 -23.78 -14.37
N ASN A 235 8.66 -23.56 -14.38
CA ASN A 235 9.32 -22.70 -15.34
C ASN A 235 10.42 -23.51 -16.03
N LYS A 236 10.44 -23.51 -17.36
CA LYS A 236 11.52 -24.09 -18.16
C LYS A 236 11.99 -23.12 -19.23
N CYS A 237 13.29 -23.14 -19.50
CA CYS A 237 13.95 -22.31 -20.48
C CYS A 237 15.08 -23.10 -21.13
N ASN A 238 15.12 -23.16 -22.45
CA ASN A 238 16.26 -23.67 -23.19
C ASN A 238 17.31 -22.58 -23.40
N ALA A 239 18.51 -22.97 -23.84
CA ALA A 239 19.46 -22.00 -24.38
C ALA A 239 18.93 -21.41 -25.70
N PHE A 240 19.14 -20.12 -25.88
CA PHE A 240 18.73 -19.37 -27.06
C PHE A 240 19.68 -18.20 -27.28
N SER A 241 19.49 -17.49 -28.38
CA SER A 241 20.28 -16.30 -28.68
C SER A 241 19.37 -15.09 -28.84
N ILE A 242 19.90 -13.90 -28.61
CA ILE A 242 19.24 -12.62 -28.89
C ILE A 242 20.00 -11.97 -30.03
N GLN A 243 19.30 -11.47 -31.03
CA GLN A 243 19.87 -10.80 -32.19
C GLN A 243 19.38 -9.35 -32.28
N ASP A 244 20.31 -8.43 -32.45
CA ASP A 244 20.03 -7.05 -32.82
C ASP A 244 20.57 -6.77 -34.23
N GLU A 245 20.58 -5.50 -34.65
CA GLU A 245 21.10 -5.09 -35.96
C GLU A 245 22.63 -5.28 -36.10
N THR A 246 23.34 -5.43 -34.98
CA THR A 246 24.81 -5.43 -34.92
C THR A 246 25.42 -6.82 -34.75
N GLY A 247 24.72 -7.74 -34.09
CA GLY A 247 25.24 -9.06 -33.78
C GLY A 247 24.23 -9.99 -33.09
N ILE A 248 24.76 -11.14 -32.70
CA ILE A 248 24.04 -12.21 -32.02
C ILE A 248 24.73 -12.45 -30.67
N LEU A 249 23.93 -12.57 -29.62
CA LEU A 249 24.34 -12.82 -28.25
C LEU A 249 23.75 -14.14 -27.76
N ASP A 250 24.60 -15.05 -27.29
CA ASP A 250 24.12 -16.31 -26.71
C ASP A 250 23.69 -16.12 -25.25
N VAL A 251 22.51 -16.62 -24.92
CA VAL A 251 21.87 -16.51 -23.60
C VAL A 251 21.82 -17.87 -22.94
N THR A 252 22.44 -17.95 -21.77
CA THR A 252 22.43 -19.18 -20.95
C THR A 252 21.19 -19.20 -20.04
N PRO A 253 20.46 -20.32 -19.91
CA PRO A 253 19.25 -20.38 -19.09
C PRO A 253 19.54 -20.43 -17.58
N GLU A 254 20.79 -20.72 -17.19
CA GLU A 254 21.19 -20.85 -15.79
C GLU A 254 21.03 -19.52 -15.03
N LYS A 255 20.24 -19.55 -13.93
CA LYS A 255 19.88 -18.37 -13.11
C LYS A 255 19.17 -17.23 -13.87
N LEU A 256 18.71 -17.47 -15.11
CA LEU A 256 17.95 -16.47 -15.86
C LEU A 256 16.57 -16.28 -15.23
N ASN A 257 16.25 -15.04 -14.86
CA ASN A 257 14.94 -14.65 -14.38
C ASN A 257 14.10 -14.11 -15.55
N LEU A 258 12.98 -14.77 -15.84
CA LEU A 258 12.04 -14.34 -16.87
C LEU A 258 10.97 -13.47 -16.20
N LEU A 259 10.95 -12.18 -16.52
CA LEU A 259 10.04 -11.23 -15.87
C LEU A 259 8.89 -10.87 -16.82
N CYS A 260 7.65 -11.06 -16.33
CA CYS A 260 6.43 -10.62 -17.00
C CYS A 260 6.28 -11.11 -18.46
N LEU A 261 6.51 -12.40 -18.68
CA LEU A 261 6.22 -13.03 -19.97
C LEU A 261 4.74 -12.85 -20.37
N PRO A 262 4.45 -12.71 -21.68
CA PRO A 262 3.08 -12.57 -22.17
C PRO A 262 2.26 -13.83 -21.89
N ILE A 263 1.02 -13.64 -21.46
CA ILE A 263 0.07 -14.74 -21.27
C ILE A 263 -0.32 -15.26 -22.65
N ASN A 264 -0.05 -16.53 -22.90
CA ASN A 264 -0.45 -17.22 -24.12
C ASN A 264 -1.84 -17.84 -23.98
N LYS A 265 -2.06 -18.62 -22.91
CA LYS A 265 -3.33 -19.28 -22.62
C LYS A 265 -3.69 -19.16 -21.15
N ARG A 266 -4.98 -18.93 -20.89
CA ARG A 266 -5.55 -18.96 -19.56
C ARG A 266 -6.98 -19.48 -19.62
N TYR A 267 -7.28 -20.51 -18.83
CA TYR A 267 -8.63 -21.05 -18.72
C TYR A 267 -8.90 -21.57 -17.31
N GLN A 268 -10.17 -21.83 -17.01
CA GLN A 268 -10.61 -22.41 -15.74
C GLN A 268 -11.28 -23.75 -16.01
N LYS A 269 -10.94 -24.78 -15.23
CA LYS A 269 -11.54 -26.12 -15.32
C LYS A 269 -11.51 -26.77 -13.93
N GLU A 270 -12.61 -27.41 -13.53
CA GLU A 270 -12.71 -28.19 -12.28
C GLU A 270 -12.25 -27.41 -11.02
N GLY A 271 -12.65 -26.14 -10.91
CA GLY A 271 -12.25 -25.30 -9.77
C GLY A 271 -10.77 -24.90 -9.76
N LYS A 272 -10.05 -25.05 -10.88
CA LYS A 272 -8.66 -24.64 -11.04
C LYS A 272 -8.52 -23.64 -12.18
N ARG A 273 -7.60 -22.69 -12.04
CA ARG A 273 -7.16 -21.76 -13.09
C ARG A 273 -5.79 -22.19 -13.59
N TYR A 274 -5.69 -22.36 -14.88
CA TYR A 274 -4.45 -22.70 -15.57
C TYR A 274 -3.96 -21.45 -16.30
N THR A 275 -2.72 -21.05 -16.05
CA THR A 275 -2.09 -19.93 -16.75
C THR A 275 -0.77 -20.40 -17.37
N GLN A 276 -0.62 -20.14 -18.67
CA GLN A 276 0.61 -20.36 -19.42
C GLN A 276 1.10 -19.04 -19.98
N ARG A 277 2.38 -18.73 -19.74
CA ARG A 277 3.11 -17.62 -20.34
C ARG A 277 4.27 -18.16 -21.14
N LEU A 278 4.53 -17.60 -22.31
CA LEU A 278 5.54 -18.12 -23.24
C LEU A 278 6.51 -17.02 -23.64
N LEU A 279 7.73 -17.45 -23.93
CA LEU A 279 8.68 -16.70 -24.74
C LEU A 279 8.79 -17.37 -26.10
N LEU A 280 8.43 -16.66 -27.16
CA LEU A 280 8.38 -17.20 -28.52
C LEU A 280 9.58 -16.72 -29.35
N PRO A 281 10.01 -17.51 -30.35
CA PRO A 281 10.91 -17.01 -31.38
C PRO A 281 10.35 -15.74 -32.03
N GLY A 282 11.19 -14.73 -32.23
CA GLY A 282 10.77 -13.44 -32.79
C GLY A 282 10.30 -12.40 -31.77
N ASP A 283 10.12 -12.77 -30.49
CA ASP A 283 9.79 -11.79 -29.45
C ASP A 283 10.94 -10.79 -29.26
N LYS A 284 10.60 -9.51 -29.17
CA LYS A 284 11.56 -8.46 -28.80
C LYS A 284 11.71 -8.39 -27.29
N VAL A 285 12.93 -8.51 -26.79
CA VAL A 285 13.24 -8.63 -25.37
C VAL A 285 14.38 -7.70 -24.98
N LEU A 286 14.37 -7.29 -23.71
CA LEU A 286 15.46 -6.58 -23.05
C LEU A 286 16.06 -7.48 -21.98
N LEU A 287 17.39 -7.60 -21.98
CA LEU A 287 18.15 -8.45 -21.09
C LEU A 287 19.18 -7.60 -20.32
N ILE A 288 19.18 -7.73 -19.00
CA ILE A 288 20.21 -7.15 -18.12
C ILE A 288 20.98 -8.29 -17.47
N GLY A 289 22.31 -8.26 -17.61
CA GLY A 289 23.20 -9.28 -17.05
C GLY A 289 24.66 -8.88 -17.14
N MET A 290 25.54 -9.81 -16.77
CA MET A 290 26.99 -9.66 -16.94
C MET A 290 27.38 -10.05 -18.36
N ALA A 291 27.81 -9.07 -19.15
CA ALA A 291 28.49 -9.28 -20.42
C ALA A 291 29.90 -9.80 -20.18
N ASP A 292 30.23 -10.92 -20.81
CA ASP A 292 31.53 -11.56 -20.75
C ASP A 292 31.91 -12.10 -22.14
N THR A 293 33.18 -12.46 -22.34
CA THR A 293 33.66 -13.05 -23.58
C THR A 293 34.09 -14.50 -23.35
N ARG A 294 33.46 -15.44 -24.07
CA ARG A 294 33.88 -16.84 -24.10
C ARG A 294 34.20 -17.26 -25.52
N GLY A 295 35.45 -17.64 -25.78
CA GLY A 295 35.89 -18.08 -27.12
C GLY A 295 35.70 -17.02 -28.20
N GLY A 296 35.89 -15.73 -27.86
CA GLY A 296 35.71 -14.61 -28.80
C GLY A 296 34.26 -14.23 -29.10
N LYS A 297 33.28 -14.89 -28.48
CA LYS A 297 31.86 -14.52 -28.55
C LYS A 297 31.41 -13.86 -27.25
N THR A 298 30.62 -12.80 -27.39
CA THR A 298 29.91 -12.19 -26.26
C THR A 298 28.87 -13.16 -25.73
N VAL A 299 28.84 -13.36 -24.41
CA VAL A 299 27.85 -14.17 -23.71
C VAL A 299 27.33 -13.40 -22.51
N PHE A 300 26.06 -13.57 -22.20
CA PHE A 300 25.49 -13.04 -20.97
C PHE A 300 25.35 -14.14 -19.93
N ARG A 301 25.70 -13.79 -18.68
CA ARG A 301 25.57 -14.67 -17.53
C ARG A 301 25.10 -13.90 -16.30
N TYR A 302 24.85 -14.65 -15.24
CA TYR A 302 24.51 -14.10 -13.95
C TYR A 302 25.59 -13.18 -13.37
N GLU A 303 25.18 -11.97 -12.99
CA GLU A 303 26.06 -11.03 -12.28
C GLU A 303 25.91 -11.24 -10.77
N GLU A 304 27.02 -11.58 -10.09
CA GLU A 304 27.01 -12.01 -8.68
C GLU A 304 26.89 -10.84 -7.67
N THR A 305 27.35 -9.63 -8.01
CA THR A 305 27.43 -8.48 -7.08
C THR A 305 26.07 -7.82 -6.86
N LYS A 306 25.43 -7.45 -7.97
CA LYS A 306 24.09 -6.87 -8.11
C LYS A 306 23.02 -7.96 -8.18
N LYS A 307 23.37 -9.23 -8.40
CA LYS A 307 22.42 -10.36 -8.39
C LYS A 307 21.34 -10.22 -9.45
N VAL A 308 21.75 -9.86 -10.67
CA VAL A 308 20.84 -9.64 -11.79
C VAL A 308 21.20 -10.51 -12.97
N TYR A 309 20.18 -11.14 -13.52
CA TYR A 309 20.20 -11.77 -14.83
C TYR A 309 18.76 -11.95 -15.25
N THR A 310 18.20 -10.89 -15.82
CA THR A 310 16.75 -10.78 -15.97
C THR A 310 16.41 -10.37 -17.38
N LEU A 311 15.49 -11.11 -17.98
CA LEU A 311 14.91 -10.83 -19.28
C LEU A 311 13.47 -10.36 -19.11
N MET A 312 13.08 -9.33 -19.83
CA MET A 312 11.71 -8.85 -19.91
C MET A 312 11.32 -8.56 -21.36
N PRO A 313 10.11 -8.95 -21.81
CA PRO A 313 9.61 -8.56 -23.13
C PRO A 313 9.54 -7.03 -23.28
N SER A 314 10.12 -6.49 -24.34
CA SER A 314 10.23 -5.04 -24.57
C SER A 314 8.86 -4.37 -24.65
N GLN A 315 7.85 -5.06 -25.20
CA GLN A 315 6.49 -4.53 -25.27
C GLN A 315 5.89 -4.30 -23.86
N THR A 316 6.10 -5.25 -22.94
CA THR A 316 5.62 -5.15 -21.56
C THR A 316 6.37 -4.05 -20.81
N LEU A 317 7.69 -3.96 -21.02
CA LEU A 317 8.52 -2.92 -20.44
C LEU A 317 8.11 -1.52 -20.92
N ASN A 318 7.89 -1.33 -22.22
CA ASN A 318 7.46 -0.06 -22.79
C ASN A 318 6.09 0.39 -22.26
N LYS A 319 5.15 -0.55 -22.08
CA LYS A 319 3.86 -0.25 -21.43
C LYS A 319 4.07 0.22 -19.99
N TYR A 320 4.93 -0.44 -19.24
CA TYR A 320 5.27 -0.05 -17.87
C TYR A 320 5.92 1.33 -17.81
N ASN A 321 6.96 1.56 -18.62
CA ASN A 321 7.73 2.81 -18.66
C ASN A 321 6.87 4.01 -19.12
N ARG A 322 5.86 3.79 -19.96
CA ARG A 322 4.89 4.83 -20.33
C ARG A 322 3.86 5.10 -19.23
N ALA A 323 3.34 4.07 -18.57
CA ALA A 323 2.27 4.21 -17.58
C ALA A 323 2.78 4.71 -16.22
N LYS A 324 3.96 4.24 -15.77
CA LYS A 324 4.50 4.54 -14.46
C LYS A 324 4.69 6.04 -14.16
N PRO A 325 5.28 6.87 -15.05
CA PRO A 325 5.41 8.31 -14.81
C PRO A 325 4.03 9.00 -14.77
N LEU A 326 3.09 8.58 -15.62
CA LEU A 326 1.73 9.12 -15.63
C LEU A 326 1.00 8.83 -14.31
N ILE A 327 1.09 7.60 -13.81
CA ILE A 327 0.49 7.21 -12.51
C ILE A 327 1.16 7.97 -11.36
N ASN A 328 2.50 8.05 -11.35
CA ASN A 328 3.22 8.79 -10.31
C ASN A 328 2.84 10.28 -10.31
N SER A 329 2.70 10.88 -11.49
CA SER A 329 2.28 12.26 -11.67
C SER A 329 0.85 12.48 -11.23
N LEU A 330 -0.07 11.58 -11.59
CA LEU A 330 -1.47 11.62 -11.15
C LEU A 330 -1.56 11.58 -9.62
N ILE A 331 -0.84 10.66 -8.96
CA ILE A 331 -0.77 10.57 -7.50
C ILE A 331 -0.26 11.89 -6.90
N CYS A 332 0.78 12.50 -7.48
CA CYS A 332 1.31 13.78 -7.01
C CYS A 332 0.28 14.91 -7.14
N TYR A 333 -0.31 15.11 -8.31
CA TYR A 333 -1.28 16.19 -8.56
C TYR A 333 -2.54 16.05 -7.70
N THR A 334 -3.10 14.83 -7.61
CA THR A 334 -4.25 14.56 -6.74
C THR A 334 -3.94 14.81 -5.26
N SER A 335 -2.72 14.50 -4.82
CA SER A 335 -2.28 14.79 -3.46
C SER A 335 -2.17 16.30 -3.20
N VAL A 336 -1.57 17.06 -4.11
CA VAL A 336 -1.46 18.52 -4.01
C VAL A 336 -2.84 19.17 -3.99
N LEU A 337 -3.73 18.77 -4.91
CA LEU A 337 -5.11 19.26 -4.96
C LEU A 337 -5.84 18.97 -3.64
N GLY A 338 -5.69 17.74 -3.11
CA GLY A 338 -6.28 17.34 -1.83
C GLY A 338 -5.76 18.16 -0.65
N ILE A 339 -4.46 18.49 -0.62
CA ILE A 339 -3.87 19.37 0.40
C ILE A 339 -4.46 20.78 0.30
N ILE A 340 -4.54 21.36 -0.90
CA ILE A 340 -5.11 22.69 -1.11
C ILE A 340 -6.58 22.72 -0.68
N ALA A 341 -7.39 21.74 -1.10
CA ALA A 341 -8.79 21.64 -0.69
C ALA A 341 -8.94 21.52 0.83
N SER A 342 -8.07 20.74 1.48
CA SER A 342 -8.05 20.61 2.93
C SER A 342 -7.70 21.92 3.64
N LEU A 343 -6.73 22.68 3.12
CA LEU A 343 -6.36 24.01 3.65
C LEU A 343 -7.49 25.04 3.50
N ILE A 344 -8.20 25.03 2.37
CA ILE A 344 -9.37 25.89 2.16
C ILE A 344 -10.46 25.57 3.19
N LEU A 345 -10.75 24.28 3.41
CA LEU A 345 -11.74 23.85 4.39
C LEU A 345 -11.33 24.13 5.85
N LEU A 346 -10.04 24.30 6.11
CA LEU A 346 -9.50 24.74 7.41
C LEU A 346 -9.64 26.25 7.65
N CYS A 347 -9.80 27.06 6.59
CA CYS A 347 -9.99 28.49 6.73
C CYS A 347 -11.43 28.79 7.18
N HIS A 348 -11.58 29.59 8.23
CA HIS A 348 -12.89 30.07 8.66
C HIS A 348 -13.21 31.34 7.86
N ILE A 349 -14.16 31.24 6.93
CA ILE A 349 -14.59 32.35 6.08
C ILE A 349 -15.93 32.85 6.63
N GLU A 350 -15.94 34.05 7.20
CA GLU A 350 -17.16 34.75 7.61
C GLU A 350 -17.43 35.89 6.63
N TYR A 351 -18.69 36.03 6.24
CA TYR A 351 -19.16 37.15 5.42
C TYR A 351 -20.18 37.92 6.23
N SER A 352 -19.83 39.16 6.59
CA SER A 352 -20.69 40.04 7.38
C SER A 352 -20.53 41.48 6.87
N ASP A 353 -21.64 42.18 6.68
CA ASP A 353 -21.70 43.59 6.25
C ASP A 353 -20.86 43.97 5.01
N GLY A 354 -20.82 43.11 3.99
CA GLY A 354 -20.10 43.40 2.74
C GLY A 354 -18.57 43.25 2.83
N GLU A 355 -18.06 42.80 3.99
CA GLU A 355 -16.65 42.47 4.20
C GLU A 355 -16.47 40.95 4.32
N LEU A 356 -15.53 40.42 3.54
CA LEU A 356 -15.11 39.03 3.63
C LEU A 356 -13.97 38.92 4.65
N GLN A 357 -14.21 38.26 5.77
CA GLN A 357 -13.21 38.00 6.81
C GLN A 357 -12.70 36.57 6.69
N ILE A 358 -11.42 36.42 6.34
CA ILE A 358 -10.75 35.12 6.23
C ILE A 358 -9.83 34.94 7.44
N ASN A 359 -10.25 34.08 8.37
CA ASN A 359 -9.46 33.74 9.55
C ASN A 359 -8.59 32.51 9.27
N LEU A 360 -7.27 32.71 9.30
CA LEU A 360 -6.29 31.65 9.07
C LEU A 360 -6.20 30.71 10.29
N PRO A 361 -6.11 29.39 10.07
CA PRO A 361 -6.12 28.39 11.15
C PRO A 361 -4.90 28.45 12.09
N PHE A 362 -3.80 29.08 11.67
CA PHE A 362 -2.56 29.22 12.45
C PHE A 362 -2.32 30.66 12.94
N GLY A 363 -3.35 31.50 12.97
CA GLY A 363 -3.27 32.82 13.60
C GLY A 363 -2.94 32.66 15.09
N ASN A 364 -1.77 33.15 15.49
CA ASN A 364 -1.24 33.04 16.84
C ASN A 364 -2.25 33.61 17.86
N LYS A 365 -3.00 32.75 18.56
CA LYS A 365 -3.73 33.19 19.76
C LYS A 365 -2.66 33.47 20.80
N GLY A 366 -2.41 34.76 21.04
CA GLY A 366 -1.47 35.23 22.05
C GLY A 366 -1.67 34.47 23.36
N ILE A 367 -0.60 33.84 23.83
CA ILE A 367 -0.50 33.25 25.15
C ILE A 367 -0.81 34.39 26.13
N SER A 368 -1.99 34.37 26.78
CA SER A 368 -2.25 35.28 27.89
C SER A 368 -1.46 34.78 29.09
N SER A 369 -0.19 35.19 29.20
CA SER A 369 0.54 35.11 30.46
C SER A 369 -0.10 36.11 31.43
N GLY A 370 -1.00 35.60 32.27
CA GLY A 370 -1.50 36.36 33.41
C GLY A 370 -0.40 36.52 34.44
N GLN A 371 0.26 37.68 34.44
CA GLN A 371 0.67 38.50 35.59
C GLN A 371 1.77 39.46 35.13
N TYR A 372 1.67 40.70 35.61
CA TYR A 372 2.48 41.89 35.31
C TYR A 372 2.06 42.65 34.05
N GLY A 373 1.29 43.70 34.31
CA GLY A 373 0.67 44.54 33.30
C GLY A 373 1.63 45.51 32.65
N TYR A 374 1.42 45.73 31.35
CA TYR A 374 1.64 46.98 30.66
C TYR A 374 0.57 47.09 29.57
N ILE A 375 -0.14 48.22 29.54
CA ILE A 375 -1.10 48.56 28.49
C ILE A 375 -0.31 48.96 27.25
N LEU A 376 -0.40 48.17 26.19
CA LEU A 376 -0.05 48.57 24.82
C LEU A 376 -1.25 48.25 23.92
N PRO A 377 -1.54 49.07 22.90
CA PRO A 377 -2.72 48.92 22.07
C PRO A 377 -2.59 47.65 21.21
N SER A 378 -3.33 46.61 21.60
CA SER A 378 -3.50 45.37 20.85
C SER A 378 -4.44 45.62 19.68
N ASN A 379 -3.90 45.97 18.52
CA ASN A 379 -4.65 45.85 17.27
C ASN A 379 -3.72 45.44 16.11
N GLN A 380 -3.39 44.15 16.05
CA GLN A 380 -2.99 43.49 14.80
C GLN A 380 -3.43 42.02 14.84
N GLU A 381 -4.75 41.80 14.73
CA GLU A 381 -5.22 40.55 14.12
C GLU A 381 -4.78 40.55 12.66
N LYS A 382 -4.06 39.51 12.22
CA LYS A 382 -3.73 39.33 10.79
C LYS A 382 -4.97 38.80 10.05
N THR A 383 -5.98 39.65 9.95
CA THR A 383 -7.21 39.43 9.19
C THR A 383 -7.03 40.10 7.83
N ILE A 384 -7.14 39.32 6.75
CA ILE A 384 -7.11 39.88 5.39
C ILE A 384 -8.55 40.28 5.06
N ILE A 385 -8.81 41.58 4.97
CA ILE A 385 -10.13 42.16 4.67
C ILE A 385 -10.16 42.55 3.19
N PHE A 386 -11.06 41.95 2.42
CA PHE A 386 -11.37 42.39 1.06
C PHE A 386 -12.68 43.20 1.07
N LYS A 387 -12.60 44.46 0.65
CA LYS A 387 -13.75 45.36 0.49
C LYS A 387 -14.17 45.37 -0.98
N HIS A 388 -15.42 45.03 -1.27
CA HIS A 388 -15.99 45.27 -2.60
C HIS A 388 -16.43 46.73 -2.65
N GLN A 389 -15.88 47.51 -3.60
CA GLN A 389 -16.35 48.87 -3.89
C GLN A 389 -17.55 48.85 -4.82
#